data_AF-A0A452S7Q5-F1
#
_entry.id   AF-A0A452S7Q5-F1
#
_cell.length_a   1.000
_cell.length_b   1.000
_cell.length_c   1.000
_cell.angle_alpha   90.00
_cell.angle_beta   90.00
_cell.angle_gamma   90.00
#
_symmetry.space_group_name_H-M   'P 1'
#
loop_
_entity.id
_entity.type
_entity.pdbx_description
1 polymer ?
#
loop_
_entity_poly.entity_id
_entity_poly.type
_entity_poly.pdbx_seq_one_letter_code
_entity_poly.pdbx_strand_id
1 'polypeptide(L)'
;MTVLGVIFTKGNCATEEQVWEVLNMMGLYPGRKHFIYGEPRKLITRDLVKENYLEYRQVVNSDPPRYEFLWGPRAHAETSKMRVLEFLAKIHDTVPTAFPFYYEEALRDEEERAQARAAARALIAAKASARARAMASAHSRAMASSSSHP
;
A
#
# COMPACT_ATOMS: atom_id res chain seq x y z
N MET A 1 -3.37 4.68 10.66
CA MET A 1 -4.70 4.41 10.08
C MET A 1 -5.46 5.69 9.73
N THR A 2 -5.56 6.69 10.61
CA THR A 2 -6.32 7.93 10.35
C THR A 2 -5.95 8.64 9.05
N VAL A 3 -4.67 8.99 8.84
CA VAL A 3 -4.23 9.69 7.61
C VAL A 3 -4.50 8.85 6.36
N LEU A 4 -4.26 7.54 6.43
CA LEU A 4 -4.58 6.60 5.34
C LEU A 4 -6.08 6.59 5.02
N GLY A 5 -6.95 6.68 6.03
CA GLY A 5 -8.39 6.81 5.86
C GLY A 5 -8.81 8.13 5.21
N VAL A 6 -8.18 9.25 5.58
CA VAL A 6 -8.43 10.55 4.91
C VAL A 6 -8.05 10.46 3.43
N ILE A 7 -6.86 9.94 3.12
CA ILE A 7 -6.41 9.77 1.73
C ILE A 7 -7.37 8.86 0.94
N PHE A 8 -7.79 7.75 1.54
CA PHE A 8 -8.72 6.81 0.92
C PHE A 8 -10.06 7.49 0.59
N THR A 9 -10.65 8.19 1.56
CA THR A 9 -11.94 8.88 1.39
C THR A 9 -11.89 10.08 0.42
N LYS A 10 -10.69 10.60 0.12
CA LYS A 10 -10.44 11.66 -0.88
C LYS A 10 -10.07 11.12 -2.27
N GLY A 11 -10.23 9.82 -2.52
CA GLY A 11 -9.98 9.21 -3.84
C GLY A 11 -8.54 8.75 -4.03
N ASN A 12 -7.92 8.22 -2.98
CA ASN A 12 -6.54 7.71 -2.94
C ASN A 12 -5.43 8.76 -3.06
N CYS A 13 -5.80 10.04 -3.08
CA CYS A 13 -4.89 11.17 -2.96
C CYS A 13 -5.58 12.26 -2.14
N ALA A 14 -4.86 12.91 -1.24
CA ALA A 14 -5.39 14.05 -0.49
C ALA A 14 -4.38 15.19 -0.46
N THR A 15 -4.81 16.41 -0.69
CA THR A 15 -3.93 17.57 -0.54
C THR A 15 -3.53 17.75 0.93
N GLU A 16 -2.40 18.40 1.17
CA GLU A 16 -1.94 18.67 2.53
C GLU A 16 -3.01 19.43 3.35
N GLU A 17 -3.73 20.36 2.71
CA GLU A 17 -4.81 21.13 3.33
C GLU A 17 -5.98 20.25 3.74
N GLN A 18 -6.40 19.30 2.89
CA GLN A 18 -7.49 18.37 3.20
C GLN A 18 -7.14 17.44 4.35
N VAL A 19 -5.88 16.98 4.40
CA VAL A 19 -5.39 16.17 5.53
C VAL A 19 -5.42 17.00 6.81
N TRP A 20 -4.92 18.24 6.78
CA TRP A 20 -4.93 19.11 7.95
C TRP A 20 -6.31 19.50 8.42
N GLU A 21 -7.27 19.75 7.52
CA GLU A 21 -8.66 20.04 7.89
C GLU A 21 -9.22 18.95 8.80
N VAL A 22 -9.03 17.69 8.41
CA VAL A 22 -9.52 16.53 9.16
C VAL A 22 -8.73 16.29 10.45
N LEU A 23 -7.41 16.47 10.43
CA LEU A 23 -6.57 16.36 11.63
C LEU A 23 -6.89 17.47 12.65
N ASN A 24 -7.15 18.69 12.20
CA ASN A 24 -7.53 19.82 13.04
C ASN A 24 -8.88 19.58 13.74
N MET A 25 -9.85 18.98 13.04
CA MET A 25 -11.12 18.56 13.65
C MET A 25 -10.93 17.51 14.76
N MET A 26 -9.87 16.69 14.67
CA MET A 26 -9.46 15.74 15.71
C MET A 26 -8.56 16.35 16.79
N GLY A 27 -8.32 17.67 16.78
CA GLY A 27 -7.48 18.35 17.75
C GLY A 27 -5.97 18.23 17.50
N LEU A 28 -5.55 17.75 16.32
CA LEU A 28 -4.16 17.64 15.91
C LEU A 28 -3.77 18.81 15.02
N TYR A 29 -2.97 19.73 15.55
CA TYR A 29 -2.59 20.97 14.87
C TYR A 29 -1.11 21.00 14.48
N PRO A 30 -0.76 21.60 13.33
CA PRO A 30 0.63 21.77 12.95
C PRO A 30 1.37 22.68 13.96
N GLY A 31 2.61 22.34 14.31
CA GLY A 31 3.45 23.14 15.20
C GLY A 31 3.10 23.02 16.69
N ARG A 32 2.06 22.27 17.07
CA ARG A 32 1.75 21.95 18.47
C ARG A 32 2.20 20.53 18.78
N LYS A 33 3.06 20.37 19.78
CA LYS A 33 3.48 19.05 20.23
C LYS A 33 2.32 18.35 20.95
N HIS A 34 1.78 17.32 20.33
CA HIS A 34 0.83 16.39 20.94
C HIS A 34 1.57 15.43 21.88
N PHE A 35 1.00 15.17 23.05
CA PHE A 35 1.64 14.34 24.08
C PHE A 35 2.01 12.94 23.58
N ILE A 36 1.15 12.34 22.75
CA ILE A 36 1.33 10.99 22.20
C ILE A 36 2.08 11.00 20.85
N TYR A 37 1.77 11.95 19.98
CA TYR A 37 2.21 11.93 18.58
C TYR A 37 3.42 12.83 18.29
N GLY A 38 3.93 13.53 19.31
CA GLY A 38 4.97 14.52 19.11
C GLY A 38 4.45 15.67 18.25
N GLU A 39 5.27 16.19 17.34
CA GLU A 39 4.86 17.27 16.43
C GLU A 39 4.16 16.67 15.19
N PRO A 40 2.85 16.90 14.98
CA PRO A 40 2.07 16.22 13.95
C PRO A 40 2.58 16.44 12.54
N ARG A 41 3.14 17.62 12.23
CA ARG A 41 3.61 17.92 10.87
C ARG A 41 4.82 17.07 10.52
N LYS A 42 5.82 17.01 11.40
CA LYS A 42 7.00 16.15 11.27
C LYS A 42 6.57 14.69 11.13
N LEU A 43 5.62 14.24 11.95
CA LEU A 43 5.14 12.86 11.89
C LEU A 43 4.63 12.52 10.48
N ILE A 44 3.73 13.34 9.92
CA ILE A 44 3.08 13.00 8.64
C ILE A 44 3.93 13.32 7.41
N THR A 45 4.75 14.38 7.43
CA THR A 45 5.54 14.79 6.25
C THR A 45 6.94 14.19 6.21
N ARG A 46 7.46 13.69 7.33
CA ARG A 46 8.82 13.15 7.42
C ARG A 46 8.85 11.73 7.92
N ASP A 47 8.32 11.48 9.11
CA ASP A 47 8.54 10.18 9.77
C ASP A 47 7.77 9.07 9.04
N LEU A 48 6.47 9.28 8.74
CA LEU A 48 5.66 8.33 7.96
C LEU A 48 6.10 8.20 6.50
N VAL A 49 6.68 9.26 5.92
CA VAL A 49 7.25 9.23 4.57
C VAL A 49 8.54 8.42 4.55
N LYS A 50 9.43 8.64 5.51
CA LYS A 50 10.67 7.88 5.68
C LYS A 50 10.40 6.39 5.92
N GLU A 51 9.32 6.08 6.61
CA GLU A 51 8.87 4.70 6.83
C GLU A 51 8.10 4.12 5.64
N ASN A 52 7.93 4.86 4.54
CA ASN A 52 7.20 4.46 3.33
C ASN A 52 5.72 4.12 3.55
N TYR A 53 5.10 4.62 4.63
CA TYR A 53 3.66 4.55 4.82
C TYR A 53 2.93 5.59 4.00
N LEU A 54 3.54 6.75 3.78
CA LEU A 54 3.01 7.83 2.97
C LEU A 54 3.99 8.19 1.87
N GLU A 55 3.45 8.55 0.72
CA GLU A 55 4.17 9.36 -0.26
C GLU A 55 3.72 10.80 -0.09
N TYR A 56 4.67 11.74 -0.07
CA TYR A 56 4.42 13.16 -0.02
C TYR A 56 5.10 13.82 -1.21
N ARG A 57 4.31 14.39 -2.12
CA ARG A 57 4.82 14.94 -3.38
C ARG A 57 4.15 16.25 -3.74
N GLN A 58 4.84 17.06 -4.54
CA GLN A 58 4.28 18.28 -5.09
C GLN A 58 3.27 17.95 -6.19
N VAL A 59 2.15 18.65 -6.20
CA VAL A 59 1.14 18.57 -7.26
C VAL A 59 1.73 19.17 -8.54
N VAL A 60 1.69 18.40 -9.62
CA VAL A 60 2.23 18.80 -10.93
C VAL A 60 1.56 20.09 -11.39
N ASN A 61 2.37 21.06 -11.83
CA ASN A 61 1.93 22.37 -12.33
C ASN A 61 1.12 23.21 -11.32
N SER A 62 1.31 23.00 -10.01
CA SER A 62 0.71 23.86 -8.99
C SER A 62 1.46 25.19 -8.87
N ASP A 63 0.74 26.30 -9.04
CA ASP A 63 1.23 27.66 -8.76
C ASP A 63 0.20 28.42 -7.91
N PRO A 64 0.51 28.75 -6.63
CA PRO A 64 1.74 28.43 -5.91
C PRO A 64 1.90 26.91 -5.66
N PRO A 65 3.11 26.42 -5.30
CA PRO A 65 3.36 25.01 -5.00
C PRO A 65 2.38 24.44 -3.97
N ARG A 66 1.71 23.35 -4.34
CA ARG A 66 0.83 22.56 -3.45
C ARG A 66 1.36 21.15 -3.32
N TYR A 67 1.08 20.52 -2.19
CA TYR A 67 1.53 19.16 -1.91
C TYR A 67 0.36 18.24 -1.63
N GLU A 68 0.54 16.96 -1.94
CA GLU A 68 -0.44 15.91 -1.74
C GLU A 68 0.19 14.66 -1.11
N PHE A 69 -0.65 13.91 -0.43
CA PHE A 69 -0.34 12.64 0.20
C PHE A 69 -1.01 11.48 -0.53
N LEU A 70 -0.24 10.40 -0.69
CA LEU A 70 -0.73 9.11 -1.15
C LEU A 70 -0.30 8.02 -0.16
N TRP A 71 -0.89 6.83 -0.30
CA TRP A 71 -0.40 5.65 0.40
C TRP A 71 0.97 5.26 -0.17
N GLY A 72 1.94 5.04 0.72
CA GLY A 72 3.24 4.50 0.33
C GLY A 72 3.22 2.98 0.21
N PRO A 73 4.31 2.39 -0.33
CA PRO A 73 4.38 0.96 -0.60
C PRO A 73 4.24 0.11 0.68
N ARG A 74 4.69 0.61 1.83
CA ARG A 74 4.53 -0.10 3.11
C ARG A 74 3.07 -0.12 3.57
N ALA A 75 2.32 0.96 3.36
CA ALA A 75 0.88 0.97 3.64
C ALA A 75 0.14 -0.05 2.77
N HIS A 76 0.45 -0.12 1.47
CA HIS A 76 -0.13 -1.12 0.57
C HIS A 76 0.21 -2.57 0.95
N ALA A 77 1.41 -2.80 1.51
CA ALA A 77 1.87 -4.11 1.94
C ALA A 77 1.25 -4.58 3.26
N GLU A 78 1.12 -3.66 4.23
CA GLU A 78 0.69 -4.00 5.59
C GLU A 78 -0.83 -3.89 5.81
N THR A 79 -1.52 -3.10 4.98
CA THR A 79 -2.98 -2.92 5.08
C THR A 79 -3.66 -2.93 3.71
N SER A 80 -5.00 -2.93 3.72
CA SER A 80 -5.85 -2.84 2.54
C SER A 80 -6.90 -1.74 2.71
N LYS A 81 -7.51 -1.32 1.60
CA LYS A 81 -8.60 -0.34 1.65
C LYS A 81 -9.76 -0.84 2.51
N MET A 82 -10.04 -2.14 2.47
CA MET A 82 -11.06 -2.76 3.33
C MET A 82 -10.73 -2.62 4.82
N ARG A 83 -9.50 -2.95 5.23
CA ARG A 83 -9.08 -2.77 6.64
C ARG A 83 -9.16 -1.33 7.13
N VAL A 84 -8.82 -0.38 6.26
CA VAL A 84 -8.95 1.05 6.59
C VAL A 84 -10.42 1.47 6.66
N LEU A 85 -11.27 0.94 5.78
CA LEU A 85 -12.71 1.18 5.83
C LEU A 85 -13.36 0.61 7.09
N GLU A 86 -12.98 -0.61 7.50
CA GLU A 86 -13.41 -1.23 8.76
C GLU A 86 -13.04 -0.36 9.97
N PHE A 87 -11.82 0.18 9.97
CA PHE A 87 -11.37 1.10 11.01
C PHE A 87 -12.21 2.39 11.05
N LEU A 88 -12.50 2.98 9.88
CA LEU A 88 -13.36 4.17 9.78
C LEU A 88 -14.78 3.88 10.26
N ALA A 89 -15.38 2.77 9.81
CA ALA A 89 -16.71 2.35 10.22
C ALA A 89 -16.79 2.16 11.74
N LYS A 90 -15.77 1.57 12.35
CA LYS A 90 -15.67 1.42 13.80
C LYS A 90 -15.61 2.75 14.55
N ILE A 91 -14.91 3.76 14.02
CA ILE A 91 -14.89 5.11 14.64
C ILE A 91 -16.28 5.75 14.62
N HIS A 92 -17.06 5.48 13.58
CA HIS A 92 -18.41 6.01 13.40
C HIS A 92 -19.52 5.09 13.95
N ASP A 93 -19.16 4.08 14.76
CA ASP A 93 -20.08 3.08 15.30
C ASP A 93 -21.04 2.50 14.24
N THR A 94 -20.50 2.22 13.06
CA THR A 94 -21.24 1.70 11.90
C THR A 94 -20.50 0.55 11.22
N VAL A 95 -21.02 0.10 10.08
CA VAL A 95 -20.46 -1.00 9.26
C VAL A 95 -19.88 -0.47 7.95
N PRO A 96 -18.88 -1.15 7.35
CA PRO A 96 -18.27 -0.73 6.08
C PRO A 96 -19.28 -0.49 4.95
N THR A 97 -20.34 -1.30 4.89
CA THR A 97 -21.40 -1.21 3.87
C THR A 97 -22.27 0.05 3.99
N ALA A 98 -22.19 0.78 5.12
CA ALA A 98 -22.81 2.09 5.26
C ALA A 98 -22.10 3.18 4.42
N PHE A 99 -20.96 2.85 3.82
CA PHE A 99 -20.23 3.70 2.88
C PHE A 99 -20.14 3.04 1.50
N PRO A 100 -21.22 2.97 0.71
CA PRO A 100 -21.29 2.10 -0.47
C PRO A 100 -20.17 2.33 -1.48
N PHE A 101 -19.87 3.59 -1.80
CA PHE A 101 -18.82 3.95 -2.75
C PHE A 101 -17.44 3.45 -2.30
N TYR A 102 -17.07 3.68 -1.04
CA TYR A 102 -15.79 3.23 -0.49
C TYR A 102 -15.75 1.71 -0.31
N TYR A 103 -16.88 1.09 0.03
CA TYR A 103 -16.98 -0.36 0.15
C TYR A 103 -16.75 -1.07 -1.19
N GLU A 104 -17.38 -0.59 -2.26
CA GLU A 104 -17.15 -1.11 -3.61
C GLU A 104 -15.69 -0.95 -4.04
N GLU A 105 -15.09 0.22 -3.78
CA GLU A 105 -13.67 0.44 -4.08
C GLU A 105 -12.76 -0.50 -3.29
N ALA A 106 -13.05 -0.71 -2.00
CA ALA A 106 -12.31 -1.62 -1.16
C ALA A 106 -12.45 -3.09 -1.59
N LEU A 107 -13.61 -3.49 -2.13
CA LEU A 107 -13.80 -4.82 -2.70
C LEU A 107 -12.97 -5.02 -3.98
N ARG A 108 -12.97 -4.04 -4.89
CA ARG A 108 -12.11 -4.08 -6.10
C ARG A 108 -10.63 -4.22 -5.72
N ASP A 109 -10.19 -3.46 -4.72
CA ASP A 109 -8.82 -3.49 -4.21
C ASP A 109 -8.41 -4.87 -3.65
N GLU A 110 -9.31 -5.56 -2.95
CA GLU A 110 -9.08 -6.93 -2.48
C GLU A 110 -9.04 -7.95 -3.63
N GLU A 111 -9.93 -7.81 -4.60
CA GLU A 111 -9.95 -8.69 -5.78
C GLU A 111 -8.66 -8.54 -6.60
N GLU A 112 -8.25 -7.31 -6.93
CA GLU A 112 -7.00 -7.01 -7.65
C GLU A 112 -5.79 -7.56 -6.89
N ARG A 113 -5.74 -7.39 -5.56
CA ARG A 113 -4.69 -7.97 -4.71
C ARG A 113 -4.69 -9.50 -4.76
N ALA A 114 -5.86 -10.14 -4.71
CA ALA A 114 -5.96 -11.59 -4.80
C ALA A 114 -5.47 -12.12 -6.15
N GLN A 115 -5.86 -11.46 -7.25
CA GLN A 115 -5.40 -11.78 -8.60
C GLN A 115 -3.89 -11.61 -8.75
N ALA A 116 -3.33 -10.49 -8.27
CA ALA A 116 -1.88 -10.24 -8.30
C ALA A 116 -1.09 -11.32 -7.51
N ARG A 117 -1.58 -11.72 -6.33
CA ARG A 117 -0.98 -12.80 -5.53
C ARG A 117 -1.04 -14.14 -6.26
N ALA A 118 -2.16 -14.47 -6.89
CA ALA A 118 -2.31 -15.70 -7.67
C ALA A 118 -1.34 -15.72 -8.86
N ALA A 119 -1.26 -14.62 -9.62
CA ALA A 119 -0.34 -14.48 -10.74
C ALA A 119 1.13 -14.61 -10.31
N ALA A 120 1.52 -13.97 -9.20
CA ALA A 120 2.87 -14.10 -8.65
C ALA A 120 3.22 -15.55 -8.29
N ARG A 121 2.30 -16.28 -7.65
CA ARG A 121 2.48 -17.71 -7.33
C ARG A 121 2.64 -18.55 -8.58
N ALA A 122 1.80 -18.33 -9.60
CA ALA A 122 1.90 -19.04 -10.87
C ALA A 122 3.25 -18.79 -11.56
N LEU A 123 3.74 -17.55 -11.56
CA LEU A 123 5.04 -17.20 -12.12
C LEU A 123 6.19 -17.91 -11.39
N ILE A 124 6.15 -17.96 -10.06
CA ILE A 124 7.15 -18.64 -9.24
C ILE A 124 7.16 -20.15 -9.56
N ALA A 125 5.97 -20.77 -9.62
CA ALA A 125 5.83 -22.19 -9.95
C ALA A 125 6.36 -22.50 -11.36
N ALA A 126 6.02 -21.68 -12.36
CA ALA A 126 6.51 -21.85 -13.74
C ALA A 126 8.04 -21.77 -13.83
N LYS A 127 8.65 -20.81 -13.12
CA LYS A 127 10.12 -20.68 -13.04
C LYS A 127 10.78 -21.89 -12.38
N ALA A 128 10.19 -22.42 -11.30
CA ALA A 128 10.69 -23.62 -10.64
C ALA A 128 10.64 -24.84 -11.58
N SER A 129 9.52 -25.04 -12.28
CA SER A 129 9.36 -26.13 -13.26
C SER A 129 10.32 -26.00 -14.46
N ALA A 130 10.59 -24.78 -14.93
CA ALA A 130 11.58 -24.55 -15.98
C ALA A 130 13.00 -24.91 -15.52
N ARG A 131 13.38 -24.51 -14.30
CA ARG A 131 14.69 -24.85 -13.70
C ARG A 131 14.85 -26.36 -13.50
N ALA A 132 13.82 -27.04 -12.98
CA ALA A 132 13.85 -28.49 -12.78
C ALA A 132 14.05 -29.24 -14.11
N ARG A 133 13.32 -28.85 -15.17
CA ARG A 133 13.48 -29.42 -16.52
C ARG A 133 14.88 -29.18 -17.09
N ALA A 134 15.44 -27.99 -16.91
CA ALA A 134 16.79 -27.68 -17.36
C ALA A 134 17.84 -28.57 -16.66
N MET A 135 17.76 -28.71 -15.33
CA MET A 135 18.67 -29.56 -14.55
C MET A 135 18.57 -31.04 -14.95
N ALA A 136 17.35 -31.56 -15.11
CA ALA A 136 17.15 -32.93 -15.58
C ALA A 136 17.80 -33.17 -16.96
N SER A 137 17.61 -32.23 -17.89
CA SER A 137 18.21 -32.34 -19.23
C SER A 137 19.75 -32.28 -19.22
N ALA A 138 20.34 -31.55 -18.28
CA ALA A 138 21.80 -31.45 -18.13
C ALA A 138 22.36 -32.74 -17.52
N HIS A 139 21.67 -33.31 -16.53
CA HIS A 139 22.04 -34.58 -15.90
C HIS A 139 22.00 -35.74 -16.89
N SER A 140 20.93 -35.85 -17.70
CA SER A 140 20.83 -36.86 -18.75
C SER A 140 21.96 -36.75 -19.78
N ARG A 141 22.35 -35.51 -20.16
CA ARG A 141 23.46 -35.28 -21.09
C ARG A 141 24.81 -35.68 -20.49
N ALA A 142 25.08 -35.35 -19.23
CA ALA A 142 26.32 -35.72 -18.55
C ALA A 142 26.47 -37.24 -18.37
N MET A 143 25.36 -37.95 -18.09
CA MET A 143 25.38 -39.42 -18.01
C MET A 143 25.69 -40.06 -19.37
N ALA A 144 25.06 -39.57 -20.45
CA ALA A 144 25.32 -40.06 -21.80
C ALA A 144 26.77 -39.81 -22.28
N SER A 145 27.39 -38.68 -21.91
CA SER A 145 28.79 -38.41 -22.25
C SER A 145 29.76 -39.27 -21.45
N SER A 146 29.43 -39.63 -20.21
CA SER A 146 30.28 -40.44 -19.33
C SER A 146 30.28 -41.92 -19.71
N SER A 147 29.17 -42.43 -20.24
CA SER A 147 29.08 -43.80 -20.78
C SER A 147 29.75 -44.00 -22.14
N SER A 148 30.29 -42.93 -22.73
CA SER A 148 30.87 -42.93 -24.08
C SER A 148 32.41 -42.97 -24.12
N HIS A 149 33.08 -43.00 -22.96
CA HIS A 149 34.54 -43.14 -22.88
C HIS A 149 34.92 -44.45 -22.13
N PRO A 150 35.58 -45.42 -22.80
CA PRO A 150 36.18 -46.59 -22.18
C PRO A 150 37.50 -46.29 -21.46
#